data_AF-V4L3C9-F1
#
_entry.id   AF-V4L3C9-F1
#
_cell.length_a   1.000
_cell.length_b   1.000
_cell.length_c   1.000
_cell.angle_alpha   90.00
_cell.angle_beta   90.00
_cell.angle_gamma   90.00
#
_symmetry.space_group_name_H-M   'P 1'
#
loop_
_entity.id
_entity.type
_entity.pdbx_description
1 polymer ?
#
loop_
_entity_poly.entity_id
_entity_poly.type
_entity_poly.pdbx_seq_one_letter_code
_entity_poly.pdbx_strand_id
1 'polypeptide(L)'
;MNLKPLAVQPLQALNKYNQLMERCLLNGNAEAHYIKGIQEYFHRNNTNIGLQHLKSTAQGSYKKNMYLYGIIMLCRGETEEGKAYLDKLGCKKNR
;
A
#
# COMPACT_ATOMS: atom_id res chain seq x y z
N MET A 1 7.78 10.56 11.25
CA MET A 1 9.06 9.99 10.79
C MET A 1 8.94 9.66 9.30
N ASN A 2 9.97 9.87 8.48
CA ASN A 2 9.87 9.76 7.01
C ASN A 2 10.42 8.41 6.51
N LEU A 3 9.55 7.50 6.06
CA LEU A 3 9.93 6.18 5.51
C LEU A 3 10.05 6.17 3.98
N LYS A 4 9.99 7.33 3.31
CA LYS A 4 10.08 7.41 1.83
C LYS A 4 11.25 6.62 1.22
N PRO A 5 12.47 6.60 1.79
CA PRO A 5 13.56 5.78 1.25
C PRO A 5 13.24 4.28 1.26
N LEU A 6 12.59 3.78 2.31
CA LEU A 6 12.21 2.38 2.45
C LEU A 6 11.01 2.01 1.58
N ALA A 7 10.14 2.98 1.26
CA ALA A 7 9.04 2.75 0.31
C ALA A 7 9.52 2.53 -1.13
N VAL A 8 10.75 2.95 -1.49
CA VAL A 8 11.34 2.65 -2.81
C VAL A 8 11.81 1.20 -2.89
N GLN A 9 12.27 0.62 -1.76
CA GLN A 9 12.73 -0.75 -1.68
C GLN A 9 12.12 -1.47 -0.46
N PRO A 10 10.82 -1.81 -0.51
CA PRO A 10 10.07 -2.33 0.64
C PRO A 10 10.66 -3.60 1.25
N LEU A 11 11.38 -4.39 0.46
CA LEU A 11 12.02 -5.63 0.90
C LEU A 11 13.30 -5.38 1.71
N GLN A 12 13.93 -4.20 1.63
CA GLN A 12 15.08 -3.89 2.50
C GLN A 12 14.68 -3.75 3.97
N ALA A 13 13.43 -3.40 4.24
CA ALA A 13 12.86 -3.33 5.58
C ALA A 13 12.34 -4.68 6.09
N LEU A 14 12.56 -5.79 5.38
CA LEU A 14 11.97 -7.09 5.74
C LEU A 14 12.43 -7.60 7.11
N ASN A 15 13.72 -7.40 7.42
CA ASN A 15 14.37 -7.84 8.66
C ASN A 15 15.15 -6.69 9.34
N LYS A 16 14.94 -5.45 8.89
CA LYS A 16 15.60 -4.24 9.42
C LYS A 16 14.52 -3.25 9.82
N TYR A 17 14.81 -2.45 10.85
CA TYR A 17 13.91 -1.40 11.33
C TYR A 17 12.58 -1.92 11.90
N ASN A 18 12.52 -3.15 12.42
CA ASN A 18 11.28 -3.76 12.95
C ASN A 18 10.57 -2.88 13.99
N GLN A 19 11.31 -2.40 15.00
CA GLN A 19 10.76 -1.52 16.04
C GLN A 19 10.24 -0.19 15.47
N LEU A 20 10.93 0.35 14.46
CA LEU A 20 10.51 1.58 13.79
C LEU A 20 9.23 1.33 12.96
N MET A 21 9.19 0.24 12.21
CA MET A 21 8.02 -0.17 11.43
C MET A 21 6.82 -0.39 12.33
N GLU A 22 6.98 -1.09 13.46
CA GLU A 22 5.93 -1.31 14.45
C GLU A 22 5.36 0.02 14.98
N ARG A 23 6.23 0.94 15.43
CA ARG A 23 5.80 2.28 15.86
C ARG A 23 5.09 3.05 14.75
N CYS A 24 5.57 2.98 13.51
CA CYS A 24 4.94 3.67 12.40
C CYS A 24 3.58 3.07 12.03
N LEU A 25 3.42 1.75 12.10
CA LEU A 25 2.14 1.06 11.90
C LEU A 25 1.13 1.43 13.01
N LEU A 26 1.55 1.43 14.28
CA LEU A 26 0.68 1.83 15.40
C LEU A 26 0.19 3.28 15.27
N ASN A 27 1.00 4.16 14.69
CA ASN A 27 0.64 5.55 14.42
C ASN A 27 -0.08 5.77 13.07
N GLY A 28 -0.47 4.69 12.37
CA GLY A 28 -1.20 4.78 11.10
C GLY A 28 -0.40 5.39 9.94
N ASN A 29 0.93 5.29 9.96
CA ASN A 29 1.77 5.86 8.90
C ASN A 29 1.53 5.14 7.56
N ALA A 30 1.20 5.91 6.53
CA ALA A 30 0.84 5.36 5.23
C ALA A 30 1.99 4.63 4.52
N GLU A 31 3.22 5.15 4.61
CA GLU A 31 4.38 4.46 4.03
C GLU A 31 4.67 3.12 4.72
N ALA A 32 4.49 3.03 6.03
CA ALA A 32 4.68 1.79 6.79
C ALA A 32 3.67 0.71 6.38
N HIS A 33 2.39 1.08 6.28
CA HIS A 33 1.36 0.17 5.79
C HIS A 33 1.58 -0.23 4.33
N TYR A 34 2.03 0.67 3.46
CA TYR A 34 2.42 0.33 2.09
C TYR A 34 3.56 -0.70 2.04
N ILE A 35 4.64 -0.46 2.80
CA ILE A 35 5.78 -1.37 2.89
C ILE A 35 5.34 -2.75 3.41
N LYS A 36 4.57 -2.77 4.50
CA LYS A 36 4.05 -4.00 5.10
C LYS A 36 3.12 -4.74 4.13
N GLY A 37 2.25 -4.02 3.43
CA GLY A 37 1.37 -4.57 2.41
C GLY A 37 2.14 -5.28 1.30
N ILE A 38 3.22 -4.68 0.81
CA ILE A 38 4.09 -5.31 -0.20
C ILE A 38 4.78 -6.55 0.34
N GLN A 39 5.34 -6.49 1.55
CA GLN A 39 6.02 -7.63 2.17
C GLN A 39 5.07 -8.81 2.38
N GLU A 40 3.87 -8.56 2.91
CA GLU A 40 2.89 -9.62 3.15
C GLU A 40 2.34 -10.20 1.84
N TYR A 41 1.97 -9.34 0.88
CA TYR A 41 1.34 -9.79 -0.37
C TYR A 41 2.34 -10.48 -1.31
N PHE A 42 3.47 -9.83 -1.62
CA PHE A 42 4.38 -10.29 -2.68
C PHE A 42 5.50 -11.21 -2.18
N HIS A 43 5.89 -11.13 -0.91
CA HIS A 43 7.02 -11.93 -0.39
C HIS A 43 6.57 -13.07 0.52
N ARG A 44 5.65 -12.83 1.45
CA ARG A 44 5.21 -13.84 2.43
C ARG A 44 3.99 -14.65 1.97
N ASN A 45 3.40 -14.30 0.83
CA ASN A 45 2.18 -14.92 0.29
C ASN A 45 0.96 -14.82 1.24
N ASN A 46 0.98 -13.88 2.18
CA ASN A 46 -0.12 -13.58 3.10
C ASN A 46 -1.07 -12.58 2.44
N THR A 47 -1.71 -12.98 1.34
CA THR A 47 -2.41 -12.06 0.43
C THR A 47 -3.50 -11.24 1.13
N ASN A 48 -4.26 -11.83 2.05
CA ASN A 48 -5.35 -11.13 2.74
C ASN A 48 -4.83 -10.00 3.65
N ILE A 49 -3.78 -10.28 4.43
CA ILE A 49 -3.14 -9.29 5.32
C ILE A 49 -2.49 -8.20 4.48
N GLY A 50 -1.79 -8.58 3.41
CA GLY A 50 -1.19 -7.65 2.46
C GLY A 50 -2.22 -6.70 1.86
N LEU A 51 -3.37 -7.22 1.43
CA LEU A 51 -4.47 -6.43 0.89
C LEU A 51 -5.07 -5.48 1.93
N GLN A 52 -5.24 -5.90 3.18
CA GLN A 52 -5.75 -5.02 4.23
C GLN A 52 -4.85 -3.79 4.44
N HIS A 53 -3.53 -3.99 4.48
CA HIS A 53 -2.58 -2.89 4.60
C HIS A 53 -2.50 -1.99 3.36
N LEU A 54 -2.59 -2.57 2.16
CA LEU A 54 -2.65 -1.78 0.92
C LEU A 54 -3.96 -0.99 0.84
N LYS A 55 -5.09 -1.56 1.24
CA LYS A 55 -6.40 -0.89 1.25
C LYS A 55 -6.46 0.28 2.24
N SER A 56 -5.96 0.08 3.46
CA SER A 56 -6.02 1.11 4.52
C SER A 56 -5.29 2.40 4.14
N THR A 57 -4.30 2.31 3.26
CA THR A 57 -3.51 3.46 2.78
C THR A 57 -3.95 4.00 1.44
N ALA A 58 -4.72 3.22 0.67
CA ALA A 58 -5.27 3.64 -0.61
C ALA A 58 -6.40 4.66 -0.45
N GLN A 59 -6.89 4.90 0.76
CA GLN A 59 -7.86 5.96 1.06
C GLN A 59 -7.22 7.35 1.27
N GLY A 60 -5.88 7.44 1.33
CA GLY A 60 -5.14 8.69 1.53
C GLY A 60 -4.57 9.34 0.26
N SER A 61 -3.65 10.31 0.42
CA SER A 61 -3.00 11.03 -0.68
C SER A 61 -1.91 10.23 -1.41
N TYR A 62 -1.67 8.97 -1.02
CA TYR A 62 -0.57 8.14 -1.52
C TYR A 62 -0.95 7.44 -2.84
N LYS A 63 -0.99 8.22 -3.92
CA LYS A 63 -1.45 7.83 -5.27
C LYS A 63 -0.82 6.53 -5.80
N LYS A 64 0.46 6.28 -5.51
CA LYS A 64 1.17 5.06 -5.94
C LYS A 64 0.52 3.80 -5.37
N ASN A 65 0.09 3.83 -4.11
CA ASN A 65 -0.56 2.70 -3.49
C ASN A 65 -2.01 2.53 -3.97
N MET A 66 -2.73 3.63 -4.18
CA MET A 66 -4.06 3.60 -4.78
C MET A 66 -4.04 2.95 -6.18
N TYR A 67 -3.03 3.29 -7.00
CA TYR A 67 -2.81 2.66 -8.30
C TYR A 67 -2.50 1.17 -8.16
N LEU A 68 -1.52 0.81 -7.33
CA LEU A 68 -1.12 -0.58 -7.14
C LEU A 68 -2.29 -1.44 -6.64
N TYR A 69 -3.04 -0.96 -5.66
CA TYR A 69 -4.21 -1.64 -5.13
C TYR A 69 -5.27 -1.85 -6.22
N GLY A 70 -5.58 -0.81 -7.00
CA GLY A 70 -6.52 -0.91 -8.12
C GLY A 70 -6.11 -1.97 -9.15
N ILE A 71 -4.82 -2.01 -9.53
CA ILE A 71 -4.28 -3.04 -10.44
C ILE A 71 -4.40 -4.44 -9.83
N ILE A 72 -4.06 -4.62 -8.55
CA ILE A 72 -4.19 -5.92 -7.88
C ILE A 72 -5.65 -6.41 -7.88
N MET A 73 -6.62 -5.53 -7.61
CA MET A 73 -8.04 -5.88 -7.65
C MET A 73 -8.48 -6.34 -9.04
N LEU A 74 -8.08 -5.60 -10.09
CA LEU A 74 -8.35 -6.00 -11.47
C LEU A 74 -7.78 -7.38 -11.81
N CYS A 75 -6.52 -7.65 -11.44
CA CYS A 75 -5.88 -8.96 -11.68
C CYS A 75 -6.56 -10.11 -10.93
N ARG A 76 -7.27 -9.82 -9.83
CA ARG A 76 -8.03 -10.81 -9.05
C ARG A 76 -9.46 -11.01 -9.54
N GLY A 77 -9.89 -10.27 -10.57
CA GLY A 77 -11.26 -10.29 -11.08
C GLY A 77 -12.22 -9.33 -10.36
N GLU A 78 -11.75 -8.62 -9.32
CA GLU A 78 -12.51 -7.63 -8.56
C GLU A 78 -12.63 -6.31 -9.34
N THR A 79 -13.33 -6.39 -10.46
CA THR A 79 -13.27 -5.37 -11.52
C THR A 79 -13.86 -4.03 -11.08
N GLU A 80 -14.99 -4.06 -10.36
CA GLU A 80 -15.66 -2.86 -9.88
C GLU A 80 -14.85 -2.14 -8.81
N GLU A 81 -14.27 -2.87 -7.84
CA GLU A 81 -13.39 -2.27 -6.84
C GLU A 81 -12.12 -1.71 -7.49
N GLY A 82 -11.49 -2.47 -8.40
CA GLY A 82 -10.31 -2.03 -9.13
C GLY A 82 -10.51 -0.73 -9.90
N LYS A 83 -11.59 -0.63 -10.69
CA LYS A 83 -11.96 0.59 -11.41
C LYS A 83 -12.21 1.76 -10.46
N ALA A 84 -12.98 1.56 -9.39
CA ALA A 84 -13.29 2.61 -8.43
C ALA A 84 -12.04 3.25 -7.80
N TYR A 85 -10.98 2.46 -7.56
CA TYR A 85 -9.70 2.99 -7.07
C TYR A 85 -8.90 3.71 -8.16
N LEU A 86 -8.95 3.28 -9.41
CA LEU A 86 -8.30 3.97 -10.53
C LEU A 86 -9.01 5.27 -10.92
N ASP A 87 -10.34 5.31 -10.87
CA ASP A 87 -11.12 6.52 -11.18
C ASP A 87 -10.84 7.64 -10.17
N LYS A 88 -10.67 7.29 -8.88
CA LYS A 88 -10.23 8.23 -7.83
C LYS A 88 -8.86 8.88 -8.14
N LEU A 89 -7.99 8.22 -8.91
CA LEU A 89 -6.73 8.82 -9.37
C LEU A 89 -6.97 9.83 -10.51
N GLY A 90 -7.93 9.54 -11.39
CA GLY A 90 -8.30 10.37 -12.55
C GLY A 90 -9.01 11.67 -12.19
N CYS A 91 -9.79 11.70 -11.10
CA CYS A 91 -10.58 12.87 -10.68
C CYS A 91 -9.78 14.11 -10.19
N LYS A 92 -8.44 14.14 -10.33
CA LYS A 92 -7.61 15.33 -10.04
C LYS A 92 -6.93 15.95 -11.28
N LYS A 93 -7.51 15.81 -12.47
CA LYS A 93 -7.27 16.77 -13.56
C LYS A 93 -8.39 17.80 -13.55
N ASN A 94 -8.02 19.07 -13.37
CA ASN A 94 -8.84 20.29 -13.38
C ASN A 94 -9.38 20.74 -12.00
N ARG A 95 -8.54 21.43 -11.24
CA ARG A 95 -8.91 22.59 -10.44
C ARG A 95 -7.77 23.58 -10.43
#